data_AF-A0ABD2ARZ3-F1
#
_entry.id   AF-A0ABD2ARZ3-F1
#
_cell.length_a   1.000
_cell.length_b   1.000
_cell.length_c   1.000
_cell.angle_alpha   90.00
_cell.angle_beta   90.00
_cell.angle_gamma   90.00
#
_symmetry.space_group_name_H-M   'P 1'
#
loop_
_entity.id
_entity.type
_entity.pdbx_description
1 polymer ?
#
loop_
_entity_poly.entity_id
_entity_poly.type
_entity_poly.pdbx_seq_one_letter_code
_entity_poly.pdbx_strand_id
1 'polypeptide(L)'
;MEEELTSKKKKTRESQQKEALAKISSIVLDQSRRHVIAVHARSTEDTGIDIATKQSARSLATNLEKISKFDLEMLKDIQKIKAGEEEEEEEEEEEEEEVDLVFDIKSKKFLQGEEFIIQKKRGGFFYPRPSIFRLPPSLVTTVEESQKIEDKKPVISKELTAESSSVKSEDLKEKSMLLHMYPETLLTPYEARAIAYVLQECVDHLAIIRFAIPAEINDRWDDIRKPIKEKYGASEEPRIIIKEETNLPPLILSKAEKLQRDRTYMHKILKMTLDEIKDHRKFDVLEQEVNDIMKTKEEEFNLEKICTFWENQINQLRQLIKEETSKQEREKKQLLKSAQMTKTKIDDTVYEIALKMGYVEKWEKARFSQNLLKITTEEQDLLNEIDEYQKKLTMEQIVTNEIYAYYQENIQNMENEMLVWTNRYDQEMEQRQRDIDDLKAKVEEQKIEIQDLHIMKDERQAVIDNYLADMKRIEEEAKYQALLHHAATVIQAAIRGYLVRHELGEYTNLRARLRKRKRLAAARRKKLLEEQKKLEEEEMKKLKDARLRGRIKLRWLHRLHIHQIVFFERGPSISKMLTMRDYQRGRFSEIIFRDRITKFEIVGLTDTETTN
;
A
#
# COMPACT_ATOMS: atom_id res chain seq x y z
N MET A 1 -13.52 -12.44 -29.93
CA MET A 1 -14.19 -13.44 -29.06
C MET A 1 -13.75 -13.31 -27.60
N GLU A 2 -12.46 -13.13 -27.31
CA GLU A 2 -11.95 -12.92 -25.95
C GLU A 2 -12.50 -11.66 -25.25
N GLU A 3 -12.60 -10.53 -25.95
CA GLU A 3 -13.24 -9.32 -25.39
C GLU A 3 -14.73 -9.54 -25.04
N GLU A 4 -15.41 -10.41 -25.78
CA GLU A 4 -16.82 -10.75 -25.54
C GLU A 4 -16.97 -11.68 -24.33
N LEU A 5 -16.04 -12.62 -24.14
CA LEU A 5 -15.96 -13.52 -22.99
C LEU A 5 -15.60 -12.77 -21.70
N THR A 6 -14.64 -11.86 -21.74
CA THR A 6 -14.25 -11.02 -20.58
C THR A 6 -15.36 -10.06 -20.18
N SER A 7 -16.06 -9.45 -21.15
CA SER A 7 -17.23 -8.59 -20.92
C SER A 7 -18.40 -9.36 -20.27
N LYS A 8 -18.64 -10.61 -20.70
CA LYS A 8 -19.68 -11.47 -20.14
C LYS A 8 -19.35 -11.94 -18.71
N LYS A 9 -18.09 -12.32 -18.44
CA LYS A 9 -17.59 -12.65 -17.08
C LYS A 9 -17.69 -11.45 -16.13
N LYS A 10 -17.43 -10.23 -16.61
CA LYS A 10 -17.56 -9.00 -15.80
C LYS A 10 -19.02 -8.71 -15.42
N LYS A 11 -19.96 -8.83 -16.36
CA LYS A 11 -21.40 -8.64 -16.11
C LYS A 11 -21.98 -9.66 -15.12
N THR A 12 -21.57 -10.92 -15.18
CA THR A 12 -22.04 -11.94 -14.22
C THR A 12 -21.52 -11.66 -12.81
N ARG A 13 -20.26 -11.24 -12.67
CA ARG A 13 -19.66 -10.87 -11.38
C ARG A 13 -20.33 -9.66 -10.74
N GLU A 14 -20.64 -8.63 -11.53
CA GLU A 14 -21.40 -7.46 -11.08
C GLU A 14 -22.85 -7.82 -10.64
N SER A 15 -23.49 -8.75 -11.36
CA SER A 15 -24.83 -9.23 -10.99
C SER A 15 -24.83 -9.99 -9.65
N GLN A 16 -23.83 -10.86 -9.43
CA GLN A 16 -23.67 -11.60 -8.18
C GLN A 16 -23.36 -10.68 -6.99
N GLN A 17 -22.51 -9.66 -7.18
CA GLN A 17 -22.25 -8.66 -6.15
C GLN A 17 -23.50 -7.86 -5.77
N LYS A 18 -24.32 -7.47 -6.74
CA LYS A 18 -25.60 -6.77 -6.47
C LYS A 18 -26.57 -7.65 -5.69
N GLU A 19 -26.66 -8.94 -6.01
CA GLU A 19 -27.52 -9.88 -5.28
C GLU A 19 -27.03 -10.11 -3.84
N ALA A 20 -25.72 -10.22 -3.63
CA ALA A 20 -25.12 -10.34 -2.30
C ALA A 20 -25.38 -9.09 -1.43
N LEU A 21 -25.21 -7.89 -1.99
CA LEU A 21 -25.51 -6.64 -1.30
C LEU A 21 -27.00 -6.50 -0.96
N ALA A 22 -27.90 -6.93 -1.85
CA ALA A 22 -29.33 -6.95 -1.58
C ALA A 22 -29.70 -7.89 -0.42
N LYS A 23 -29.07 -9.07 -0.35
CA LYS A 23 -29.24 -10.02 0.77
C LYS A 23 -28.75 -9.44 2.11
N ILE A 24 -27.59 -8.79 2.12
CA ILE A 24 -27.06 -8.13 3.33
C ILE A 24 -27.99 -6.98 3.78
N SER A 25 -28.44 -6.14 2.84
CA SER A 25 -29.33 -5.02 3.13
C SER A 25 -30.68 -5.50 3.71
N SER A 26 -31.24 -6.59 3.19
CA SER A 26 -32.44 -7.25 3.73
C SER A 26 -32.26 -7.72 5.17
N ILE A 27 -31.12 -8.35 5.50
CA ILE A 27 -30.82 -8.83 6.86
C ILE A 27 -30.70 -7.65 7.84
N VAL A 28 -30.05 -6.56 7.45
CA VAL A 28 -29.91 -5.36 8.28
C VAL A 28 -31.26 -4.70 8.54
N LEU A 29 -32.13 -4.62 7.53
CA LEU A 29 -33.50 -4.11 7.66
C LEU A 29 -34.34 -4.97 8.61
N ASP A 30 -34.23 -6.30 8.54
CA ASP A 30 -34.97 -7.20 9.42
C ASP A 30 -34.47 -7.12 10.88
N GLN A 31 -33.16 -6.95 11.10
CA GLN A 31 -32.60 -6.70 12.44
C GLN A 31 -33.06 -5.35 13.02
N SER A 32 -33.12 -4.31 12.19
CA SER A 32 -33.60 -2.99 12.59
C SER A 32 -35.07 -3.03 13.02
N ARG A 33 -35.92 -3.76 12.28
CA ARG A 33 -37.33 -3.94 12.62
C ARG A 33 -37.52 -4.71 13.94
N ARG A 34 -36.70 -5.73 14.21
CA ARG A 34 -36.76 -6.48 15.48
C ARG A 34 -36.34 -5.62 16.68
N HIS A 35 -35.38 -4.72 16.53
CA HIS A 35 -35.02 -3.76 17.58
C HIS A 35 -36.12 -2.74 17.87
N VAL A 36 -36.85 -2.27 16.85
CA VAL A 36 -37.96 -1.33 17.03
C VAL A 36 -39.15 -1.98 17.75
N ILE A 37 -39.45 -3.26 17.47
CA ILE A 37 -40.55 -3.99 18.14
C ILE A 37 -40.25 -4.23 19.63
N ALA A 38 -38.98 -4.45 20.01
CA ALA A 38 -38.59 -4.66 21.41
C ALA A 38 -38.73 -3.40 22.29
N VAL A 39 -38.63 -2.20 21.71
CA VAL A 39 -38.69 -0.93 22.47
C VAL A 39 -40.13 -0.51 22.84
N HIS A 40 -41.15 -1.08 22.18
CA HIS A 40 -42.57 -0.73 22.47
C HIS A 40 -43.25 -1.63 23.50
N ALA A 41 -42.63 -2.74 23.93
CA ALA A 41 -43.12 -3.55 25.04
C ALA A 41 -42.57 -3.03 26.38
N ARG A 42 -43.12 -1.90 26.86
CA ARG A 42 -42.84 -1.37 28.21
C ARG A 42 -43.44 -2.32 29.26
N SER A 43 -42.66 -3.30 29.70
CA SER A 43 -42.87 -4.04 30.94
C SER A 43 -41.97 -3.44 32.02
N THR A 44 -42.54 -3.18 33.20
CA THR A 44 -41.96 -2.44 34.33
C THR A 44 -40.99 -3.27 35.19
N GLU A 45 -40.28 -4.23 34.62
CA GLU A 45 -39.30 -5.05 35.33
C GLU A 45 -37.91 -4.90 34.69
N ASP A 46 -37.00 -4.22 35.41
CA ASP A 46 -35.59 -3.99 35.01
C ASP A 46 -34.83 -5.28 34.67
N THR A 47 -35.31 -6.44 35.11
CA THR A 47 -34.72 -7.75 34.79
C THR A 47 -35.01 -8.24 33.37
N GLY A 48 -36.08 -7.74 32.72
CA GLY A 48 -36.46 -8.17 31.36
C GLY A 48 -35.58 -7.57 30.25
N ILE A 49 -35.12 -6.33 30.45
CA ILE A 49 -34.27 -5.61 29.49
C ILE A 49 -32.92 -6.33 29.37
N ASP A 50 -32.38 -6.82 30.48
CA ASP A 50 -31.07 -7.47 30.54
C ASP A 50 -31.03 -8.85 29.88
N ILE A 51 -32.18 -9.55 29.85
CA ILE A 51 -32.33 -10.84 29.15
C ILE A 51 -32.47 -10.61 27.64
N ALA A 52 -33.23 -9.60 27.23
CA ALA A 52 -33.42 -9.25 25.82
C ALA A 52 -32.12 -8.74 25.17
N THR A 53 -31.33 -7.92 25.87
CA THR A 53 -30.02 -7.46 25.40
C THR A 53 -29.02 -8.62 25.29
N LYS A 54 -28.99 -9.53 26.27
CA LYS A 54 -28.14 -10.75 26.21
C LYS A 54 -28.53 -11.68 25.06
N GLN A 55 -29.82 -11.87 24.80
CA GLN A 55 -30.28 -12.68 23.67
C GLN A 55 -29.94 -12.03 22.33
N SER A 56 -30.08 -10.70 22.22
CA SER A 56 -29.70 -9.97 21.01
C SER A 56 -28.19 -10.01 20.76
N ALA A 57 -27.37 -9.88 21.80
CA ALA A 57 -25.92 -9.99 21.69
C ALA A 57 -25.47 -11.39 21.23
N ARG A 58 -26.11 -12.45 21.72
CA ARG A 58 -25.85 -13.83 21.26
C ARG A 58 -26.25 -14.05 19.80
N SER A 59 -27.42 -13.53 19.39
CA SER A 59 -27.86 -13.55 18.00
C SER A 59 -26.86 -12.83 17.07
N LEU A 60 -26.41 -11.64 17.46
CA LEU A 60 -25.39 -10.88 16.72
C LEU A 60 -24.07 -11.65 16.58
N ALA A 61 -23.59 -12.24 17.68
CA ALA A 61 -22.36 -13.04 17.66
C ALA A 61 -22.48 -14.24 16.70
N THR A 62 -23.60 -14.96 16.73
CA THR A 62 -23.82 -16.10 15.82
C THR A 62 -23.93 -15.68 14.34
N ASN A 63 -24.47 -14.49 14.06
CA ASN A 63 -24.55 -13.98 12.69
C ASN A 63 -23.18 -13.51 12.18
N LEU A 64 -22.37 -12.86 13.03
CA LEU A 64 -21.00 -12.48 12.68
C LEU A 64 -20.12 -13.71 12.41
N GLU A 65 -20.30 -14.80 13.17
CA GLU A 65 -19.59 -16.06 12.92
C GLU A 65 -19.98 -16.70 11.58
N LYS A 66 -21.25 -16.59 11.18
CA LYS A 66 -21.72 -17.06 9.85
C LYS A 66 -21.15 -16.22 8.71
N ILE A 67 -21.06 -14.90 8.87
CA ILE A 67 -20.45 -14.01 7.87
C ILE A 67 -18.95 -14.33 7.73
N SER A 68 -18.25 -14.51 8.86
CA SER A 68 -16.83 -14.88 8.85
C SER A 68 -16.56 -16.23 8.17
N LYS A 69 -17.45 -17.22 8.33
CA LYS A 69 -17.35 -18.52 7.63
C LYS A 69 -17.61 -18.40 6.13
N PHE A 70 -18.55 -17.55 5.73
CA PHE A 70 -18.86 -17.30 4.31
C PHE A 70 -17.69 -16.63 3.58
N ASP A 71 -17.01 -15.66 4.22
CA ASP A 71 -15.83 -15.01 3.64
C ASP A 71 -14.66 -16.00 3.47
N LEU A 72 -14.52 -16.96 4.38
CA LEU A 72 -13.49 -18.00 4.35
C LEU A 72 -13.75 -19.06 3.27
N GLU A 73 -14.99 -19.46 3.03
CA GLU A 73 -15.36 -20.34 1.91
C GLU A 73 -15.20 -19.65 0.56
N MET A 74 -15.64 -18.39 0.44
CA MET A 74 -15.49 -17.60 -0.78
C MET A 74 -14.01 -17.38 -1.14
N LEU A 75 -13.13 -17.15 -0.15
CA LEU A 75 -11.68 -17.03 -0.39
C LEU A 75 -11.06 -18.35 -0.86
N LYS A 76 -11.52 -19.50 -0.37
CA LYS A 76 -11.06 -20.82 -0.84
C LYS A 76 -11.49 -21.09 -2.28
N ASP A 77 -12.70 -20.68 -2.65
CA ASP A 77 -13.18 -20.83 -4.03
C ASP A 77 -12.42 -19.91 -5.00
N ILE A 78 -12.06 -18.70 -4.58
CA ILE A 78 -11.19 -17.81 -5.37
C ILE A 78 -9.78 -18.41 -5.55
N GLN A 79 -9.22 -19.03 -4.51
CA GLN A 79 -7.91 -19.70 -4.62
C GLN A 79 -7.96 -20.91 -5.56
N LYS A 80 -9.06 -21.69 -5.57
CA LYS A 80 -9.23 -22.79 -6.52
C LYS A 80 -9.34 -22.32 -7.97
N ILE A 81 -10.01 -21.19 -8.21
CA ILE A 81 -10.10 -20.62 -9.56
C ILE A 81 -8.71 -20.16 -10.04
N LYS A 82 -7.90 -19.54 -9.18
CA LYS A 82 -6.54 -19.13 -9.53
C LYS A 82 -5.61 -20.31 -9.81
N ALA A 83 -5.69 -21.37 -9.01
CA ALA A 83 -4.89 -22.57 -9.25
C ALA A 83 -5.26 -23.30 -10.54
N GLY A 84 -6.53 -23.23 -10.98
CA GLY A 84 -6.96 -23.77 -12.26
C GLY A 84 -6.56 -22.91 -13.47
N GLU A 85 -6.45 -21.59 -13.31
CA GLU A 85 -5.96 -20.69 -14.36
C GLU A 85 -4.43 -20.82 -14.57
N GLU A 86 -3.65 -21.18 -13.54
CA GLU A 86 -2.21 -21.46 -13.65
C GLU A 86 -1.91 -22.83 -14.31
N GLU A 87 -2.80 -23.83 -14.19
CA GLU A 87 -2.65 -25.13 -14.88
C GLU A 87 -3.07 -25.07 -16.36
N GLU A 88 -3.98 -24.17 -16.77
CA GLU A 88 -4.35 -23.96 -18.19
C GLU A 88 -3.30 -23.13 -18.97
N GLU A 89 -2.51 -22.26 -18.31
CA GLU A 89 -1.40 -21.53 -18.97
C GLU A 89 -0.14 -22.40 -19.19
N GLU A 90 0.10 -23.44 -18.37
CA GLU A 90 1.22 -24.38 -18.59
C GLU A 90 0.94 -25.43 -19.70
N GLU A 91 -0.34 -25.74 -20.00
CA GLU A 91 -0.68 -26.64 -21.12
C GLU A 91 -0.68 -25.93 -22.50
N GLU A 92 -0.83 -24.61 -22.56
CA GLU A 92 -0.75 -23.84 -23.83
C GLU A 92 0.70 -23.51 -24.25
N GLU A 93 1.69 -23.55 -23.35
CA GLU A 93 3.11 -23.36 -23.71
C GLU A 93 3.80 -24.65 -24.24
N GLU A 94 3.22 -25.85 -24.05
CA GLU A 94 3.80 -27.11 -24.57
C GLU A 94 3.34 -27.48 -26.00
N GLU A 95 2.35 -26.79 -26.60
CA GLU A 95 1.87 -27.09 -27.98
C GLU A 95 2.49 -26.21 -29.09
N GLU A 96 3.33 -25.21 -28.79
CA GLU A 96 3.96 -24.35 -29.81
C GLU A 96 5.44 -24.67 -30.16
N GLU A 97 6.09 -25.65 -29.51
CA GLU A 97 7.47 -26.06 -29.83
C GLU A 97 7.57 -27.40 -30.58
N GLU A 98 6.96 -27.51 -31.77
CA GLU A 98 7.27 -28.62 -32.69
C GLU A 98 7.26 -28.21 -34.18
N VAL A 99 8.16 -27.30 -34.60
CA VAL A 99 8.62 -27.23 -36.01
C VAL A 99 10.11 -26.83 -36.11
N ASP A 100 10.91 -27.75 -36.65
CA ASP A 100 12.34 -27.68 -36.98
C ASP A 100 12.81 -26.42 -37.73
N LEU A 101 14.06 -25.96 -37.46
CA LEU A 101 15.19 -26.02 -38.42
C LEU A 101 16.52 -25.47 -37.85
N VAL A 102 17.40 -26.41 -37.51
CA VAL A 102 18.85 -26.50 -37.83
C VAL A 102 19.60 -25.20 -38.17
N PHE A 103 20.43 -24.70 -37.24
CA PHE A 103 21.76 -24.15 -37.56
C PHE A 103 22.75 -24.40 -36.41
N ASP A 104 23.73 -25.25 -36.70
CA ASP A 104 24.79 -25.69 -35.80
C ASP A 104 26.01 -24.75 -35.93
N ILE A 105 26.20 -23.82 -34.98
CA ILE A 105 27.47 -23.09 -34.83
C ILE A 105 27.91 -23.15 -33.36
N LYS A 106 28.76 -24.15 -33.09
CA LYS A 106 29.59 -24.24 -31.89
C LYS A 106 30.55 -23.05 -31.79
N SER A 107 30.48 -22.28 -30.72
CA SER A 107 31.64 -21.55 -30.17
C SER A 107 31.48 -21.16 -28.69
N LYS A 108 32.15 -21.96 -27.84
CA LYS A 108 32.97 -21.57 -26.68
C LYS A 108 32.38 -20.69 -25.55
N LYS A 109 32.06 -21.40 -24.45
CA LYS A 109 32.46 -21.18 -23.05
C LYS A 109 33.28 -19.90 -22.75
N PHE A 110 32.76 -19.04 -21.89
CA PHE A 110 33.54 -18.22 -20.94
C PHE A 110 32.68 -17.84 -19.69
N LEU A 111 33.12 -18.32 -18.51
CA LEU A 111 33.00 -17.81 -17.11
C LEU A 111 31.59 -17.36 -16.62
N GLN A 112 30.88 -17.99 -15.69
CA GLN A 112 31.18 -18.33 -14.27
C GLN A 112 31.99 -17.28 -13.48
N GLY A 113 31.27 -16.54 -12.63
CA GLY A 113 31.72 -15.71 -11.50
C GLY A 113 30.47 -15.09 -10.86
N GLU A 114 29.91 -15.72 -9.82
CA GLU A 114 30.03 -15.31 -8.40
C GLU A 114 29.40 -13.91 -8.16
N GLU A 115 28.18 -13.84 -7.63
CA GLU A 115 27.86 -13.81 -6.18
C GLU A 115 28.54 -12.66 -5.40
N PHE A 116 27.81 -12.10 -4.42
CA PHE A 116 28.06 -10.87 -3.64
C PHE A 116 27.60 -9.58 -4.37
N ILE A 117 26.58 -8.84 -3.92
CA ILE A 117 26.52 -8.08 -2.65
C ILE A 117 25.10 -8.12 -2.06
N ILE A 118 24.90 -8.94 -1.03
CA ILE A 118 23.94 -8.67 0.04
C ILE A 118 24.76 -8.03 1.15
N GLN A 119 24.59 -6.72 1.39
CA GLN A 119 24.79 -6.06 2.69
C GLN A 119 24.64 -4.53 2.55
N LYS A 120 23.43 -4.02 2.78
CA LYS A 120 23.29 -2.70 3.41
C LYS A 120 22.23 -2.74 4.50
N LYS A 121 22.76 -3.01 5.71
CA LYS A 121 22.44 -2.36 6.98
C LYS A 121 20.96 -2.06 7.22
N ARG A 122 20.32 -2.98 7.96
CA ARG A 122 19.27 -2.64 8.93
C ARG A 122 19.80 -1.59 9.90
N GLY A 123 19.61 -0.31 9.59
CA GLY A 123 19.63 0.78 10.56
C GLY A 123 18.27 0.84 11.21
N GLY A 124 18.12 0.14 12.35
CA GLY A 124 16.94 0.26 13.18
C GLY A 124 16.85 1.66 13.78
N PHE A 125 16.12 2.56 13.11
CA PHE A 125 15.56 3.72 13.77
C PHE A 125 14.37 3.26 14.61
N PHE A 126 14.64 2.97 15.88
CA PHE A 126 13.63 3.04 16.92
C PHE A 126 13.10 4.47 16.94
N TYR A 127 11.96 4.70 16.31
CA TYR A 127 11.12 5.81 16.74
C TYR A 127 10.64 5.49 18.15
N PRO A 128 10.94 6.31 19.16
CA PRO A 128 10.35 6.13 20.47
C PRO A 128 8.84 6.31 20.30
N ARG A 129 8.07 5.27 20.62
CA ARG A 129 6.65 5.44 20.96
C ARG A 129 6.58 6.62 21.94
N PRO A 130 5.75 7.65 21.72
CA PRO A 130 5.43 8.60 22.77
C PRO A 130 4.58 7.85 23.81
N SER A 131 5.29 7.24 24.77
CA SER A 131 4.77 6.84 26.07
C SER A 131 4.51 8.11 26.87
N ILE A 132 3.43 8.83 26.54
CA ILE A 132 2.94 9.96 27.33
C ILE A 132 1.43 9.87 27.40
N PHE A 133 0.95 9.11 28.38
CA PHE A 133 0.00 9.57 29.39
C PHE A 133 0.15 8.63 30.61
N ARG A 134 1.26 8.82 31.35
CA ARG A 134 1.19 8.59 32.80
C ARG A 134 0.27 9.69 33.32
N LEU A 135 -0.95 9.32 33.67
CA LEU A 135 -1.76 10.12 34.58
C LEU A 135 -0.90 10.46 35.81
N PRO A 136 -1.01 11.69 36.36
CA PRO A 136 -0.33 12.02 37.59
C PRO A 136 -0.74 10.99 38.66
N PRO A 137 0.20 10.44 39.44
CA PRO A 137 -0.17 9.75 40.66
C PRO A 137 -0.84 10.80 41.53
N SER A 138 -2.17 10.77 41.61
CA SER A 138 -2.87 11.50 42.63
C SER A 138 -2.24 11.09 43.96
N LEU A 139 -1.74 12.09 44.68
CA LEU A 139 -1.27 12.00 46.04
C LEU A 139 -2.29 11.19 46.86
N VAL A 140 -1.99 9.91 47.02
CA VAL A 140 -2.49 9.10 48.12
C VAL A 140 -1.65 9.54 49.32
N THR A 141 -2.02 10.67 49.91
CA THR A 141 -1.70 10.92 51.32
C THR A 141 -2.58 9.99 52.13
N THR A 142 -2.03 8.83 52.45
CA THR A 142 -2.35 8.07 53.65
C THR A 142 -2.16 8.99 54.86
N VAL A 143 -3.26 9.61 55.30
CA VAL A 143 -3.43 9.93 56.71
C VAL A 143 -4.39 8.89 57.24
N GLU A 144 -3.80 7.88 57.86
CA GLU A 144 -4.46 7.01 58.81
C GLU A 144 -4.98 7.88 59.95
N GLU A 145 -6.29 8.13 59.98
CA GLU A 145 -6.96 8.40 61.24
C GLU A 145 -8.31 7.67 61.26
N SER A 146 -8.24 6.51 61.87
CA SER A 146 -9.29 5.62 62.33
C SER A 146 -10.54 6.35 62.85
N GLN A 147 -11.60 6.41 62.05
CA GLN A 147 -12.98 6.34 62.56
C GLN A 147 -13.78 5.34 61.74
N LYS A 148 -13.76 4.13 62.29
CA LYS A 148 -14.56 2.96 61.95
C LYS A 148 -16.05 3.29 62.17
N ILE A 149 -16.74 3.82 61.15
CA ILE A 149 -18.20 3.92 61.16
C ILE A 149 -18.73 2.68 60.42
N GLU A 150 -19.12 1.69 61.22
CA GLU A 150 -19.79 0.48 60.79
C GLU A 150 -21.05 0.81 59.98
N ASP A 151 -21.15 0.19 58.80
CA ASP A 151 -22.43 -0.05 58.11
C ASP A 151 -23.36 -0.84 59.02
N LYS A 152 -24.18 -0.13 59.79
CA LYS A 152 -25.38 -0.69 60.40
C LYS A 152 -26.56 -0.38 59.51
N LYS A 153 -26.93 -1.38 58.70
CA LYS A 153 -28.31 -1.60 58.24
C LYS A 153 -29.27 -1.25 59.39
N PRO A 154 -30.30 -0.40 59.18
CA PRO A 154 -31.42 -0.36 60.11
C PRO A 154 -32.29 -1.58 59.81
N VAL A 155 -31.92 -2.74 60.37
CA VAL A 155 -32.90 -3.78 60.70
C VAL A 155 -33.71 -3.20 61.86
N ILE A 156 -34.76 -2.44 61.54
CA ILE A 156 -35.80 -2.05 62.51
C ILE A 156 -36.92 -3.09 62.41
N SER A 157 -36.56 -4.31 62.79
CA SER A 157 -37.47 -5.25 63.45
C SER A 157 -37.02 -5.30 64.90
N LYS A 158 -37.32 -4.22 65.63
CA LYS A 158 -37.49 -4.28 67.09
C LYS A 158 -38.97 -4.26 67.35
N GLU A 159 -39.53 -5.46 67.27
CA GLU A 159 -40.45 -6.01 68.24
C GLU A 159 -40.22 -5.33 69.59
N LEU A 160 -40.95 -4.24 69.83
CA LEU A 160 -41.21 -3.74 71.17
C LEU A 160 -42.06 -4.81 71.82
N THR A 161 -41.38 -5.87 72.27
CA THR A 161 -41.80 -6.62 73.44
C THR A 161 -42.08 -5.55 74.48
N ALA A 162 -43.36 -5.34 74.71
CA ALA A 162 -43.87 -4.61 75.82
C ALA A 162 -43.22 -5.19 77.07
N GLU A 163 -42.12 -4.60 77.52
CA GLU A 163 -41.84 -4.51 78.94
C GLU A 163 -42.98 -3.66 79.49
N SER A 164 -44.10 -4.35 79.73
CA SER A 164 -45.03 -4.03 80.78
C SER A 164 -44.19 -3.94 82.04
N SER A 165 -43.58 -2.77 82.26
CA SER A 165 -43.21 -2.35 83.60
C SER A 165 -44.53 -2.45 84.34
N SER A 166 -44.65 -3.53 85.10
CA SER A 166 -45.74 -3.82 86.00
C SER A 166 -45.72 -2.66 86.99
N VAL A 167 -46.35 -1.56 86.59
CA VAL A 167 -46.91 -0.59 87.51
C VAL A 167 -47.87 -1.46 88.28
N LYS A 168 -47.37 -1.94 89.42
CA LYS A 168 -48.14 -2.60 90.46
C LYS A 168 -49.41 -1.77 90.52
N SER A 169 -50.51 -2.35 90.05
CA SER A 169 -51.83 -1.84 90.36
C SER A 169 -51.83 -1.92 91.88
N GLU A 170 -51.46 -0.81 92.52
CA GLU A 170 -51.77 -0.62 93.92
C GLU A 170 -53.27 -0.81 93.93
N ASP A 171 -53.66 -1.99 94.42
CA ASP A 171 -55.03 -2.34 94.73
C ASP A 171 -55.59 -1.10 95.40
N LEU A 172 -56.36 -0.33 94.63
CA LEU A 172 -57.32 0.62 95.14
C LEU A 172 -58.30 -0.28 95.88
N LYS A 173 -57.90 -0.71 97.08
CA LYS A 173 -58.76 -1.07 98.18
C LYS A 173 -59.62 0.16 98.35
N GLU A 174 -60.69 0.19 97.56
CA GLU A 174 -61.88 0.95 97.85
C GLU A 174 -62.11 0.68 99.32
N LYS A 175 -61.77 1.68 100.13
CA LYS A 175 -62.30 1.84 101.47
C LYS A 175 -63.78 2.13 101.21
N SER A 176 -64.52 1.09 100.82
CA SER A 176 -65.96 1.04 100.91
C SER A 176 -66.22 1.54 102.32
N MET A 177 -66.88 2.69 102.40
CA MET A 177 -67.42 3.18 103.66
C MET A 177 -68.58 2.24 103.98
N LEU A 178 -68.25 0.99 104.35
CA LEU A 178 -69.18 0.06 104.93
C LEU A 178 -69.48 0.63 106.30
N LEU A 179 -70.49 1.50 106.36
CA LEU A 179 -71.08 1.94 107.59
C LEU A 179 -71.48 0.65 108.31
N HIS A 180 -70.80 0.37 109.41
CA HIS A 180 -71.11 -0.79 110.24
C HIS A 180 -72.55 -0.56 110.73
N MET A 181 -73.54 -1.13 110.04
CA MET A 181 -74.93 -1.11 110.45
C MET A 181 -74.96 -1.65 111.88
N TYR A 182 -75.41 -0.83 112.81
CA TYR A 182 -75.68 -1.26 114.16
C TYR A 182 -76.77 -2.35 114.07
N PRO A 183 -76.70 -3.42 114.87
CA PRO A 183 -77.72 -4.46 114.87
C PRO A 183 -79.10 -3.82 115.10
N GLU A 184 -80.14 -4.32 114.42
CA GLU A 184 -81.52 -3.84 114.48
C GLU A 184 -82.03 -3.77 115.93
N THR A 185 -81.71 -2.67 116.62
CA THR A 185 -82.25 -2.39 117.95
C THR A 185 -83.62 -1.80 117.73
N LEU A 186 -84.65 -2.62 117.85
CA LEU A 186 -86.03 -2.18 118.00
C LEU A 186 -86.06 -1.10 119.08
N LEU A 187 -86.53 0.10 118.73
CA LEU A 187 -86.63 1.20 119.68
C LEU A 187 -87.51 0.76 120.85
N THR A 188 -87.08 1.05 122.08
CA THR A 188 -87.93 0.77 123.23
C THR A 188 -89.23 1.59 123.10
N PRO A 189 -90.38 1.10 123.59
CA PRO A 189 -91.66 1.81 123.42
C PRO A 189 -91.63 3.27 123.89
N TYR A 190 -90.83 3.58 124.91
CA TYR A 190 -90.66 4.94 125.42
C TYR A 190 -89.79 5.79 124.49
N GLU A 191 -88.69 5.25 123.96
CA GLU A 191 -87.84 5.93 122.98
C GLU A 191 -88.59 6.17 121.67
N ALA A 192 -89.29 5.16 121.15
CA ALA A 192 -90.10 5.29 119.93
C ALA A 192 -91.16 6.39 120.09
N ARG A 193 -91.84 6.47 121.24
CA ARG A 193 -92.84 7.51 121.51
C ARG A 193 -92.20 8.89 121.66
N ALA A 194 -91.07 9.00 122.36
CA ALA A 194 -90.35 10.27 122.48
C ALA A 194 -89.83 10.77 121.12
N ILE A 195 -89.22 9.90 120.32
CA ILE A 195 -88.72 10.22 118.98
C ILE A 195 -89.89 10.56 118.04
N ALA A 196 -91.00 9.83 118.11
CA ALA A 196 -92.20 10.14 117.34
C ALA A 196 -92.77 11.52 117.69
N TYR A 197 -92.74 11.95 118.97
CA TYR A 197 -93.15 13.30 119.33
C TYR A 197 -92.24 14.36 118.71
N VAL A 198 -90.92 14.17 118.76
CA VAL A 198 -89.95 15.09 118.16
C VAL A 198 -90.09 15.14 116.64
N LEU A 199 -90.26 13.98 115.99
CA LEU A 199 -90.48 13.91 114.54
C LEU A 199 -91.81 14.50 114.12
N GLN A 200 -92.87 14.30 114.90
CA GLN A 200 -94.17 14.95 114.68
C GLN A 200 -94.01 16.46 114.73
N GLU A 201 -93.33 16.99 115.76
CA GLU A 201 -93.04 18.41 115.89
C GLU A 201 -92.23 18.92 114.68
N CYS A 202 -91.25 18.14 114.20
CA CYS A 202 -90.47 18.49 113.00
C CYS A 202 -91.32 18.49 111.71
N VAL A 203 -92.20 17.51 111.55
CA VAL A 203 -93.13 17.41 110.40
C VAL A 203 -94.13 18.58 110.43
N ASP A 204 -94.62 18.94 111.60
CA ASP A 204 -95.53 20.07 111.83
C ASP A 204 -94.83 21.41 111.56
N HIS A 205 -93.59 21.59 112.03
CA HIS A 205 -92.77 22.77 111.69
C HIS A 205 -92.48 22.86 110.19
N LEU A 206 -92.14 21.73 109.54
CA LEU A 206 -92.01 21.71 108.09
C LEU A 206 -93.34 22.06 107.42
N ALA A 207 -94.49 21.62 107.94
CA ALA A 207 -95.81 22.03 107.46
C ALA A 207 -96.03 23.54 107.58
N ILE A 208 -95.65 24.16 108.71
CA ILE A 208 -95.70 25.61 108.91
C ILE A 208 -94.80 26.35 107.90
N ILE A 209 -93.57 25.86 107.68
CA ILE A 209 -92.63 26.44 106.71
C ILE A 209 -93.20 26.43 105.27
N ARG A 210 -94.04 25.45 104.94
CA ARG A 210 -94.77 25.43 103.65
C ARG A 210 -95.60 26.69 103.43
N PHE A 211 -96.29 27.13 104.49
CA PHE A 211 -97.15 28.30 104.46
C PHE A 211 -96.34 29.61 104.54
N ALA A 212 -95.19 29.58 105.22
CA ALA A 212 -94.31 30.74 105.35
C ALA A 212 -93.58 31.11 104.05
N ILE A 213 -93.28 30.12 103.19
CA ILE A 213 -92.60 30.33 101.91
C ILE A 213 -93.51 29.78 100.80
N PRO A 214 -94.55 30.50 100.38
CA PRO A 214 -95.46 30.04 99.33
C PRO A 214 -94.74 30.04 97.98
N ALA A 215 -94.16 28.91 97.61
CA ALA A 215 -93.71 28.64 96.25
C ALA A 215 -94.44 27.41 95.74
N GLU A 216 -95.05 27.53 94.57
CA GLU A 216 -95.73 26.42 93.91
C GLU A 216 -94.68 25.41 93.45
N ILE A 217 -94.72 24.22 94.03
CA ILE A 217 -93.90 23.10 93.56
C ILE A 217 -94.58 22.60 92.30
N ASN A 218 -93.90 22.72 91.17
CA ASN A 218 -94.39 22.18 89.93
C ASN A 218 -94.25 20.64 89.96
N ASP A 219 -95.38 19.93 89.94
CA ASP A 219 -95.49 18.45 90.00
C ASP A 219 -94.67 17.73 88.92
N ARG A 220 -94.23 18.44 87.87
CA ARG A 220 -93.33 17.89 86.85
C ARG A 220 -91.94 17.51 87.39
N TRP A 221 -91.62 17.92 88.61
CA TRP A 221 -90.36 17.66 89.29
C TRP A 221 -90.46 16.57 90.36
N ASP A 222 -91.59 15.85 90.45
CA ASP A 222 -91.81 14.87 91.51
C ASP A 222 -90.75 13.75 91.52
N ASP A 223 -90.23 13.49 92.72
CA ASP A 223 -88.99 12.78 93.03
C ASP A 223 -89.05 11.27 92.73
N ILE A 224 -88.98 10.90 91.45
CA ILE A 224 -88.33 9.64 91.09
C ILE A 224 -86.89 10.00 90.75
N ARG A 225 -85.99 9.76 91.70
CA ARG A 225 -84.52 9.84 91.54
C ARG A 225 -84.17 9.39 90.12
N LYS A 226 -83.86 10.35 89.24
CA LYS A 226 -83.43 10.00 87.88
C LYS A 226 -82.15 9.18 88.00
N PRO A 227 -82.05 8.01 87.35
CA PRO A 227 -80.86 7.19 87.42
C PRO A 227 -79.63 8.03 87.03
N ILE A 228 -78.48 7.76 87.62
CA ILE A 228 -77.22 8.52 87.41
C ILE A 228 -76.88 8.72 85.93
N LYS A 229 -77.25 7.78 85.07
CA LYS A 229 -77.12 7.88 83.60
C LYS A 229 -77.92 9.03 82.97
N GLU A 230 -78.99 9.47 83.60
CA GLU A 230 -79.81 10.62 83.18
C GLU A 230 -79.35 11.93 83.85
N LYS A 231 -78.73 11.83 85.03
CA LYS A 231 -78.20 12.97 85.81
C LYS A 231 -76.84 13.44 85.27
N TYR A 232 -76.02 12.52 84.79
CA TYR A 232 -74.67 12.73 84.24
C TYR A 232 -74.52 12.16 82.82
N GLY A 233 -75.63 11.82 82.16
CA GLY A 233 -75.64 11.47 80.75
C GLY A 233 -75.16 12.65 79.93
N ALA A 234 -73.87 12.65 79.63
CA ALA A 234 -73.18 13.66 78.85
C ALA A 234 -73.80 13.73 77.45
N SER A 235 -74.74 14.65 77.26
CA SER A 235 -74.79 15.40 76.02
C SER A 235 -73.72 16.48 76.19
N GLU A 236 -72.60 16.38 75.47
CA GLU A 236 -71.38 17.20 75.60
C GLU A 236 -71.54 18.70 75.31
N GLU A 237 -72.74 19.24 75.43
CA GLU A 237 -73.00 20.66 75.38
C GLU A 237 -73.75 21.07 76.64
N PRO A 238 -73.29 22.09 77.38
CA PRO A 238 -74.08 22.70 78.45
C PRO A 238 -75.28 23.38 77.81
N ARG A 239 -76.30 22.60 77.47
CA ARG A 239 -77.62 23.12 77.20
C ARG A 239 -78.06 23.74 78.52
N ILE A 240 -77.96 25.07 78.59
CA ILE A 240 -79.10 25.88 78.99
C ILE A 240 -80.31 25.10 78.47
N ILE A 241 -81.14 24.54 79.36
CA ILE A 241 -82.29 23.71 78.94
C ILE A 241 -83.28 24.68 78.26
N ILE A 242 -82.95 25.07 77.04
CA ILE A 242 -83.83 25.65 76.06
C ILE A 242 -84.37 24.40 75.36
N LYS A 243 -85.51 23.92 75.84
CA LYS A 243 -86.36 23.09 74.99
C LYS A 243 -86.94 24.03 73.95
N GLU A 244 -86.16 24.25 72.89
CA GLU A 244 -86.45 25.15 71.78
C GLU A 244 -87.77 24.80 71.05
N GLU A 245 -88.32 23.62 71.32
CA GLU A 245 -89.59 23.15 70.78
C GLU A 245 -90.84 23.52 71.61
N THR A 246 -90.71 24.23 72.76
CA THR A 246 -91.87 24.54 73.64
C THR A 246 -92.07 26.01 74.02
N ASN A 247 -91.25 26.96 73.55
CA ASN A 247 -91.35 28.41 73.86
C ASN A 247 -91.48 28.77 75.36
N LEU A 248 -91.13 27.86 76.27
CA LEU A 248 -91.15 28.11 77.72
C LEU A 248 -89.75 28.59 78.17
N PRO A 249 -89.66 29.61 79.03
CA PRO A 249 -88.38 30.13 79.50
C PRO A 249 -87.60 29.05 80.28
N PRO A 250 -86.25 29.06 80.21
CA PRO A 250 -85.42 28.12 80.95
C PRO A 250 -85.75 28.22 82.44
N LEU A 251 -86.21 27.11 83.03
CA LEU A 251 -86.52 27.03 84.46
C LEU A 251 -85.20 27.08 85.26
N ILE A 252 -84.74 28.28 85.55
CA ILE A 252 -83.78 28.50 86.63
C ILE A 252 -84.56 28.24 87.91
N LEU A 253 -84.25 27.13 88.59
CA LEU A 253 -84.81 26.84 89.92
C LEU A 253 -84.62 28.07 90.79
N SER A 254 -85.72 28.70 91.19
CA SER A 254 -85.63 29.73 92.21
C SER A 254 -85.09 29.09 93.48
N LYS A 255 -84.25 29.81 94.24
CA LYS A 255 -83.79 29.32 95.55
C LYS A 255 -84.97 28.92 96.45
N ALA A 256 -86.11 29.61 96.31
CA ALA A 256 -87.35 29.30 97.01
C ALA A 256 -88.01 27.98 96.53
N GLU A 257 -87.97 27.67 95.24
CA GLU A 257 -88.49 26.42 94.68
C GLU A 257 -87.62 25.22 95.08
N LYS A 258 -86.29 25.37 95.01
CA LYS A 258 -85.36 24.34 95.51
C LYS A 258 -85.62 24.05 96.99
N LEU A 259 -85.72 25.12 97.80
CA LEU A 259 -86.00 25.00 99.23
C LEU A 259 -87.34 24.32 99.49
N GLN A 260 -88.38 24.62 98.71
CA GLN A 260 -89.67 23.95 98.85
C GLN A 260 -89.65 22.46 98.45
N ARG A 261 -88.83 22.08 97.46
CA ARG A 261 -88.61 20.67 97.12
C ARG A 261 -87.86 19.95 98.22
N ASP A 262 -86.72 20.47 98.65
CA ASP A 262 -85.92 19.90 99.73
C ASP A 262 -86.79 19.74 100.99
N ARG A 263 -87.61 20.75 101.31
CA ARG A 263 -88.57 20.71 102.41
C ARG A 263 -89.67 19.65 102.19
N THR A 264 -90.22 19.51 100.99
CA THR A 264 -91.30 18.55 100.71
C THR A 264 -90.80 17.11 100.71
N TYR A 265 -89.62 16.88 100.16
CA TYR A 265 -88.89 15.63 100.25
C TYR A 265 -88.58 15.27 101.71
N MET A 266 -87.97 16.18 102.49
CA MET A 266 -87.71 15.97 103.91
C MET A 266 -89.00 15.72 104.70
N HIS A 267 -90.07 16.46 104.41
CA HIS A 267 -91.37 16.24 105.03
C HIS A 267 -91.94 14.87 104.71
N LYS A 268 -91.83 14.40 103.46
CA LYS A 268 -92.26 13.06 103.04
C LYS A 268 -91.49 11.97 103.77
N ILE A 269 -90.15 12.04 103.77
CA ILE A 269 -89.29 11.06 104.43
C ILE A 269 -89.56 11.06 105.94
N LEU A 270 -89.50 12.21 106.61
CA LEU A 270 -89.73 12.29 108.06
C LEU A 270 -91.14 11.86 108.46
N LYS A 271 -92.15 12.13 107.63
CA LYS A 271 -93.52 11.65 107.87
C LYS A 271 -93.60 10.12 107.73
N MET A 272 -93.00 9.53 106.69
CA MET A 272 -92.95 8.08 106.53
C MET A 272 -92.20 7.41 107.69
N THR A 273 -91.06 7.98 108.12
CA THR A 273 -90.31 7.50 109.29
C THR A 273 -91.11 7.66 110.59
N LEU A 274 -91.84 8.76 110.74
CA LEU A 274 -92.70 9.00 111.89
C LEU A 274 -93.82 7.95 112.00
N ASP A 275 -94.49 7.68 110.88
CA ASP A 275 -95.53 6.65 110.79
C ASP A 275 -94.92 5.25 111.06
N GLU A 276 -93.74 4.97 110.51
CA GLU A 276 -93.00 3.72 110.75
C GLU A 276 -92.60 3.52 112.22
N ILE A 277 -92.13 4.58 112.91
CA ILE A 277 -91.77 4.51 114.33
C ILE A 277 -93.01 4.32 115.21
N LYS A 278 -94.14 4.96 114.86
CA LYS A 278 -95.41 4.80 115.60
C LYS A 278 -95.96 3.38 115.49
N ASP A 279 -95.94 2.83 114.28
CA ASP A 279 -96.60 1.58 113.95
C ASP A 279 -95.71 0.36 114.22
N HIS A 280 -94.43 0.45 113.85
CA HIS A 280 -93.49 -0.69 113.83
C HIS A 280 -92.30 -0.50 114.77
N ARG A 281 -92.08 0.71 115.32
CA ARG A 281 -90.90 1.08 116.14
C ARG A 281 -89.57 0.86 115.42
N LYS A 282 -89.59 1.00 114.10
CA LYS A 282 -88.45 0.92 113.20
C LYS A 282 -88.29 2.23 112.44
N PHE A 283 -87.13 2.42 111.82
CA PHE A 283 -86.80 3.61 111.04
C PHE A 283 -86.12 3.22 109.72
N ASP A 284 -86.47 2.05 109.19
CA ASP A 284 -85.88 1.43 108.01
C ASP A 284 -86.01 2.36 106.80
N VAL A 285 -87.09 3.16 106.71
CA VAL A 285 -87.28 4.15 105.64
C VAL A 285 -86.21 5.25 105.67
N LEU A 286 -85.86 5.76 106.85
CA LEU A 286 -84.82 6.78 106.97
C LEU A 286 -83.44 6.19 106.71
N GLU A 287 -83.18 4.99 107.22
CA GLU A 287 -81.93 4.27 106.98
C GLU A 287 -81.72 3.95 105.50
N GLN A 288 -82.76 3.48 104.81
CA GLN A 288 -82.72 3.22 103.37
C GLN A 288 -82.43 4.50 102.59
N GLU A 289 -83.09 5.61 102.92
CA GLU A 289 -82.87 6.88 102.23
C GLU A 289 -81.45 7.42 102.45
N VAL A 290 -80.93 7.33 103.68
CA VAL A 290 -79.55 7.69 104.03
C VAL A 290 -78.56 6.81 103.28
N ASN A 291 -78.79 5.50 103.23
CA ASN A 291 -77.96 4.56 102.48
C ASN A 291 -77.97 4.86 100.98
N ASP A 292 -79.13 5.23 100.42
CA ASP A 292 -79.23 5.59 99.02
C ASP A 292 -78.62 6.98 98.72
N ILE A 293 -78.56 7.90 99.70
CA ILE A 293 -77.78 9.15 99.58
C ILE A 293 -76.28 8.84 99.65
N MET A 294 -75.85 7.91 100.51
CA MET A 294 -74.44 7.52 100.59
C MET A 294 -73.98 6.83 99.31
N LYS A 295 -74.76 5.87 98.78
CA LYS A 295 -74.47 5.19 97.51
C LYS A 295 -74.33 6.18 96.36
N THR A 296 -75.26 7.14 96.24
CA THR A 296 -75.18 8.14 95.16
C THR A 296 -73.96 9.05 95.32
N LYS A 297 -73.57 9.44 96.53
CA LYS A 297 -72.32 10.19 96.76
C LYS A 297 -71.07 9.38 96.44
N GLU A 298 -71.06 8.08 96.77
CA GLU A 298 -69.96 7.17 96.45
C GLU A 298 -69.85 6.96 94.93
N GLU A 299 -70.97 6.76 94.24
CA GLU A 299 -71.04 6.67 92.78
C GLU A 299 -70.58 7.99 92.10
N GLU A 300 -70.98 9.16 92.63
CA GLU A 300 -70.52 10.48 92.16
C GLU A 300 -69.01 10.67 92.36
N PHE A 301 -68.49 10.30 93.53
CA PHE A 301 -67.06 10.35 93.81
C PHE A 301 -66.25 9.38 92.93
N ASN A 302 -66.77 8.18 92.68
CA ASN A 302 -66.16 7.21 91.78
C ASN A 302 -66.17 7.73 90.33
N LEU A 303 -67.25 8.37 89.89
CA LEU A 303 -67.31 9.04 88.60
C LEU A 303 -66.28 10.17 88.48
N GLU A 304 -66.13 11.02 89.50
CA GLU A 304 -65.12 12.08 89.53
C GLU A 304 -63.69 11.51 89.44
N LYS A 305 -63.40 10.43 90.17
CA LYS A 305 -62.13 9.71 90.05
C LYS A 305 -61.91 9.13 88.64
N ILE A 306 -62.94 8.54 88.04
CA ILE A 306 -62.87 8.01 86.69
C ILE A 306 -62.64 9.14 85.68
N CYS A 307 -63.34 10.27 85.81
CA CYS A 307 -63.16 11.45 84.96
C CYS A 307 -61.73 12.02 85.06
N THR A 308 -61.22 12.24 86.27
CA THR A 308 -59.85 12.72 86.46
C THR A 308 -58.80 11.73 85.93
N PHE A 309 -59.05 10.43 86.04
CA PHE A 309 -58.21 9.40 85.41
C PHE A 309 -58.22 9.50 83.88
N TRP A 310 -59.38 9.62 83.25
CA TRP A 310 -59.49 9.78 81.80
C TRP A 310 -58.91 11.10 81.30
N GLU A 311 -59.10 12.20 82.03
CA GLU A 311 -58.47 13.49 81.73
C GLU A 311 -56.94 13.37 81.73
N ASN A 312 -56.37 12.69 82.73
CA ASN A 312 -54.94 12.41 82.79
C ASN A 312 -54.48 11.55 81.60
N GLN A 313 -55.22 10.51 81.22
CA GLN A 313 -54.90 9.71 80.04
C GLN A 313 -54.97 10.52 78.74
N ILE A 314 -56.00 11.35 78.58
CA ILE A 314 -56.16 12.23 77.41
C ILE A 314 -54.99 13.21 77.34
N ASN A 315 -54.57 13.78 78.48
CA ASN A 315 -53.43 14.69 78.53
C ASN A 315 -52.11 13.98 78.17
N GLN A 316 -51.90 12.75 78.64
CA GLN A 316 -50.74 11.93 78.25
C GLN A 316 -50.74 11.64 76.75
N LEU A 317 -51.88 11.23 76.18
CA LEU A 317 -52.00 10.98 74.74
C LEU A 317 -51.77 12.25 73.91
N ARG A 318 -52.30 13.40 74.34
CA ARG A 318 -52.04 14.70 73.71
C ARG A 318 -50.55 15.06 73.74
N GLN A 319 -49.87 14.78 74.85
CA GLN A 319 -48.44 15.00 74.97
C GLN A 319 -47.65 14.08 74.02
N LEU A 320 -47.97 12.79 73.97
CA LEU A 320 -47.34 11.84 73.05
C LEU A 320 -47.54 12.23 71.59
N ILE A 321 -48.76 12.65 71.21
CA ILE A 321 -49.03 13.17 69.86
C ILE A 321 -48.16 14.39 69.56
N LYS A 322 -48.02 15.32 70.51
CA LYS A 322 -47.20 16.53 70.35
C LYS A 322 -45.71 16.21 70.21
N GLU A 323 -45.22 15.24 70.98
CA GLU A 323 -43.83 14.78 70.91
C GLU A 323 -43.52 14.07 69.58
N GLU A 324 -44.41 13.17 69.14
CA GLU A 324 -44.28 12.43 67.88
C GLU A 324 -44.37 13.36 66.67
N THR A 325 -45.33 14.28 66.65
CA THR A 325 -45.44 15.31 65.59
C THR A 325 -44.18 16.18 65.53
N SER A 326 -43.64 16.59 66.69
CA SER A 326 -42.38 17.35 66.75
C SER A 326 -41.19 16.53 66.24
N LYS A 327 -41.14 15.22 66.54
CA LYS A 327 -40.10 14.31 66.05
C LYS A 327 -40.18 14.14 64.53
N GLN A 328 -41.36 13.88 63.99
CA GLN A 328 -41.60 13.77 62.55
C GLN A 328 -41.22 15.06 61.81
N GLU A 329 -41.50 16.23 62.39
CA GLU A 329 -41.11 17.50 61.78
C GLU A 329 -39.58 17.68 61.72
N ARG A 330 -38.86 17.21 62.74
CA ARG A 330 -37.37 17.20 62.73
C ARG A 330 -36.82 16.25 61.68
N GLU A 331 -37.36 15.04 61.59
CA GLU A 331 -36.96 14.04 60.59
C GLU A 331 -37.23 14.55 59.17
N LYS A 332 -38.40 15.15 58.92
CA LYS A 332 -38.73 15.80 57.64
C LYS A 332 -37.73 16.91 57.29
N LYS A 333 -37.36 17.75 58.26
CA LYS A 333 -36.34 18.81 58.06
C LYS A 333 -34.96 18.21 57.77
N GLN A 334 -34.57 17.12 58.42
CA GLN A 334 -33.30 16.43 58.15
C GLN A 334 -33.28 15.79 56.76
N LEU A 335 -34.36 15.07 56.37
CA LEU A 335 -34.50 14.47 55.05
C LEU A 335 -34.47 15.53 53.93
N LEU A 336 -35.11 16.68 54.15
CA LEU A 336 -35.09 17.78 53.19
C LEU A 336 -33.69 18.37 53.04
N LYS A 337 -32.94 18.53 54.15
CA LYS A 337 -31.53 18.96 54.11
C LYS A 337 -30.65 17.93 53.39
N SER A 338 -30.80 16.63 53.67
CA SER A 338 -30.03 15.61 52.96
C SER A 338 -30.35 15.58 51.47
N ALA A 339 -31.63 15.74 51.09
CA ALA A 339 -32.05 15.81 49.69
C ALA A 339 -31.47 17.04 48.97
N GLN A 340 -31.38 18.19 49.64
CA GLN A 340 -30.71 19.39 49.10
C GLN A 340 -29.20 19.19 48.93
N MET A 341 -28.55 18.55 49.92
CA MET A 341 -27.12 18.23 49.85
C MET A 341 -26.80 17.20 48.76
N THR A 342 -27.66 16.20 48.54
CA THR A 342 -27.46 15.25 47.44
C THR A 342 -27.74 15.90 46.08
N LYS A 343 -28.75 16.79 45.99
CA LYS A 343 -29.02 17.55 44.76
C LYS A 343 -27.83 18.43 44.35
N THR A 344 -27.27 19.20 45.27
CA THR A 344 -26.09 20.04 45.01
C THR A 344 -24.89 19.19 44.57
N LYS A 345 -24.64 18.05 45.23
CA LYS A 345 -23.60 17.10 44.79
C LYS A 345 -23.85 16.55 43.39
N ILE A 346 -25.10 16.23 43.04
CA ILE A 346 -25.44 15.76 41.68
C ILE A 346 -25.16 16.88 40.68
N ASP A 347 -25.61 18.10 40.93
CA ASP A 347 -25.38 19.25 40.06
C ASP A 347 -23.87 19.52 39.86
N ASP A 348 -23.07 19.43 40.93
CA ASP A 348 -21.61 19.56 40.87
C ASP A 348 -20.98 18.45 40.00
N THR A 349 -21.40 17.20 40.17
CA THR A 349 -20.89 16.08 39.35
C THR A 349 -21.30 16.18 37.88
N VAL A 350 -22.52 16.65 37.60
CA VAL A 350 -23.00 16.89 36.23
C VAL A 350 -22.17 17.99 35.57
N TYR A 351 -21.88 19.06 36.31
CA TYR A 351 -21.01 20.14 35.84
C TYR A 351 -19.58 19.64 35.56
N GLU A 352 -19.00 18.85 36.46
CA GLU A 352 -17.66 18.27 36.28
C GLU A 352 -17.60 17.33 35.06
N ILE A 353 -18.63 16.49 34.87
CA ILE A 353 -18.75 15.61 33.70
C ILE A 353 -18.87 16.45 32.42
N ALA A 354 -19.70 17.49 32.41
CA ALA A 354 -19.86 18.36 31.24
C ALA A 354 -18.53 19.06 30.86
N LEU A 355 -17.76 19.53 31.84
CA LEU A 355 -16.43 20.10 31.61
C LEU A 355 -15.46 19.07 31.04
N LYS A 356 -15.41 17.87 31.62
CA LYS A 356 -14.55 16.77 31.14
C LYS A 356 -14.91 16.35 29.72
N MET A 357 -16.20 16.21 29.41
CA MET A 357 -16.68 15.92 28.06
C MET A 357 -16.25 17.00 27.07
N GLY A 358 -16.43 18.28 27.41
CA GLY A 358 -16.00 19.39 26.55
C GLY A 358 -14.49 19.44 26.31
N TYR A 359 -13.68 19.00 27.28
CA TYR A 359 -12.23 18.82 27.10
C TYR A 359 -11.92 17.68 26.14
N VAL A 360 -12.53 16.50 26.34
CA VAL A 360 -12.33 15.31 25.49
C VAL A 360 -12.72 15.61 24.04
N GLU A 361 -13.85 16.27 23.80
CA GLU A 361 -14.27 16.66 22.44
C GLU A 361 -13.26 17.58 21.74
N LYS A 362 -12.73 18.58 22.45
CA LYS A 362 -11.72 19.48 21.90
C LYS A 362 -10.40 18.76 21.63
N TRP A 363 -10.00 17.86 22.53
CA TRP A 363 -8.81 17.04 22.37
C TRP A 363 -8.91 16.09 21.18
N GLU A 364 -10.06 15.42 21.02
CA GLU A 364 -10.33 14.53 19.89
C GLU A 364 -10.34 15.30 18.57
N LYS A 365 -10.99 16.47 18.52
CA LYS A 365 -10.96 17.35 17.33
C LYS A 365 -9.54 17.77 16.97
N ALA A 366 -8.73 18.20 17.94
CA ALA A 366 -7.35 18.58 17.71
C ALA A 366 -6.50 17.41 17.20
N ARG A 367 -6.67 16.23 17.79
CA ARG A 367 -5.98 15.00 17.36
C ARG A 367 -6.39 14.60 15.95
N PHE A 368 -7.68 14.68 15.63
CA PHE A 368 -8.19 14.42 14.28
C PHE A 368 -7.59 15.40 13.26
N SER A 369 -7.61 16.71 13.54
CA SER A 369 -6.99 17.73 12.67
C SER A 369 -5.49 17.51 12.48
N GLN A 370 -4.76 17.11 13.53
CA GLN A 370 -3.33 16.81 13.43
C GLN A 370 -3.07 15.57 12.55
N ASN A 371 -3.85 14.50 12.74
CA ASN A 371 -3.74 13.30 11.93
C ASN A 371 -4.07 13.59 10.46
N LEU A 372 -5.14 14.36 10.22
CA LEU A 372 -5.52 14.77 8.87
C LEU A 372 -4.39 15.56 8.21
N LEU A 373 -3.82 16.54 8.91
CA LEU A 373 -2.69 17.31 8.40
C LEU A 373 -1.50 16.40 8.04
N LYS A 374 -1.15 15.46 8.92
CA LYS A 374 -0.06 14.51 8.67
C LYS A 374 -0.30 13.67 7.42
N ILE A 375 -1.52 13.16 7.24
CA ILE A 375 -1.87 12.38 6.04
C ILE A 375 -1.78 13.27 4.80
N THR A 376 -2.30 14.49 4.84
CA THR A 376 -2.25 15.41 3.68
C THR A 376 -0.83 15.81 3.32
N THR A 377 0.08 15.96 4.30
CA THR A 377 1.50 16.23 4.02
C THR A 377 2.18 15.02 3.39
N GLU A 378 1.94 13.82 3.91
CA GLU A 378 2.50 12.58 3.33
C GLU A 378 1.97 12.33 1.91
N GLU A 379 0.69 12.61 1.66
CA GLU A 379 0.08 12.54 0.33
C GLU A 379 0.72 13.53 -0.64
N GLN A 380 0.94 14.78 -0.21
CA GLN A 380 1.60 15.79 -1.03
C GLN A 380 3.05 15.42 -1.34
N ASP A 381 3.79 14.87 -0.37
CA ASP A 381 5.16 14.41 -0.56
C ASP A 381 5.22 13.29 -1.62
N LEU A 382 4.32 12.31 -1.54
CA LEU A 382 4.21 11.25 -2.55
C LEU A 382 3.81 11.77 -3.93
N LEU A 383 2.91 12.76 -4.01
CA LEU A 383 2.56 13.40 -5.27
C LEU A 383 3.75 14.13 -5.90
N ASN A 384 4.57 14.80 -5.08
CA ASN A 384 5.80 15.44 -5.54
C ASN A 384 6.81 14.40 -6.04
N GLU A 385 6.97 13.27 -5.34
CA GLU A 385 7.83 12.16 -5.80
C GLU A 385 7.36 11.59 -7.14
N ILE A 386 6.04 11.40 -7.33
CA ILE A 386 5.47 10.96 -8.60
C ILE A 386 5.79 11.94 -9.73
N ASP A 387 5.64 13.25 -9.50
CA ASP A 387 5.97 14.29 -10.49
C ASP A 387 7.48 14.29 -10.83
N GLU A 388 8.36 14.09 -9.84
CA GLU A 388 9.79 13.92 -10.08
C GLU A 388 10.10 12.69 -10.94
N TYR A 389 9.47 11.54 -10.67
CA TYR A 389 9.64 10.33 -11.50
C TYR A 389 9.10 10.53 -12.91
N GLN A 390 7.98 11.23 -13.08
CA GLN A 390 7.45 11.56 -14.41
C GLN A 390 8.43 12.43 -15.21
N LYS A 391 9.06 13.43 -14.57
CA LYS A 391 10.10 14.24 -15.21
C LYS A 391 11.34 13.42 -15.60
N LYS A 392 11.77 12.49 -14.75
CA LYS A 392 12.87 11.57 -15.09
C LYS A 392 12.52 10.68 -16.28
N LEU A 393 11.31 10.13 -16.29
CA LEU A 393 10.83 9.29 -17.40
C LEU A 393 10.79 10.07 -18.72
N THR A 394 10.30 11.31 -18.73
CA THR A 394 10.29 12.13 -19.95
C THR A 394 11.69 12.48 -20.43
N MET A 395 12.63 12.74 -19.51
CA MET A 395 14.05 12.93 -19.87
C MET A 395 14.66 11.65 -20.47
N GLU A 396 14.43 10.48 -19.86
CA GLU A 396 14.90 9.20 -20.39
C GLU A 396 14.33 8.91 -21.79
N GLN A 397 13.06 9.23 -22.03
CA GLN A 397 12.44 9.14 -23.35
C GLN A 397 13.12 10.05 -24.38
N ILE A 398 13.44 11.30 -24.01
CA ILE A 398 14.16 12.23 -24.88
C ILE A 398 15.54 11.69 -25.24
N VAL A 399 16.32 11.28 -24.23
CA VAL A 399 17.67 10.72 -24.44
C VAL A 399 17.62 9.44 -25.28
N THR A 400 16.64 8.57 -25.02
CA THR A 400 16.45 7.34 -25.81
C THR A 400 16.16 7.67 -27.27
N ASN A 401 15.27 8.63 -27.54
CA ASN A 401 14.97 9.08 -28.91
C ASN A 401 16.19 9.69 -29.61
N GLU A 402 17.01 10.47 -28.89
CA GLU A 402 18.25 11.05 -29.42
C GLU A 402 19.29 9.96 -29.75
N ILE A 403 19.45 8.96 -28.88
CA ILE A 403 20.30 7.78 -29.14
C ILE A 403 19.82 7.01 -30.38
N TYR A 404 18.51 6.80 -30.53
CA TYR A 404 17.95 6.17 -31.72
C TYR A 404 18.21 6.98 -33.00
N ALA A 405 18.03 8.31 -32.95
CA ALA A 405 18.31 9.19 -34.07
C ALA A 405 19.79 9.14 -34.47
N TYR A 406 20.72 9.16 -33.50
CA TYR A 406 22.15 9.01 -33.73
C TYR A 406 22.49 7.67 -34.40
N TYR A 407 21.96 6.55 -33.90
CA TYR A 407 22.20 5.25 -34.52
C TYR A 407 21.64 5.17 -35.94
N GLN A 408 20.46 5.74 -36.18
CA GLN A 408 19.86 5.78 -37.50
C GLN A 408 20.69 6.60 -38.49
N GLU A 409 21.20 7.77 -38.08
CA GLU A 409 22.12 8.58 -38.88
C GLU A 409 23.43 7.84 -39.16
N ASN A 410 24.00 7.17 -38.15
CA ASN A 410 25.23 6.40 -38.32
C ASN A 410 25.04 5.21 -39.28
N ILE A 411 23.91 4.50 -39.20
CA ILE A 411 23.56 3.44 -40.15
C ILE A 411 23.49 4.01 -41.57
N GLN A 412 22.78 5.13 -41.77
CA GLN A 412 22.69 5.78 -43.08
C GLN A 412 24.06 6.22 -43.62
N ASN A 413 24.93 6.76 -42.76
CA ASN A 413 26.29 7.14 -43.14
C ASN A 413 27.10 5.93 -43.60
N MET A 414 27.04 4.81 -42.86
CA MET A 414 27.70 3.56 -43.25
C MET A 414 27.14 2.99 -44.56
N GLU A 415 25.81 3.01 -44.76
CA GLU A 415 25.17 2.61 -46.02
C GLU A 415 25.62 3.47 -47.20
N ASN A 416 25.75 4.79 -47.01
CA ASN A 416 26.25 5.71 -48.01
C ASN A 416 27.73 5.43 -48.35
N GLU A 417 28.58 5.18 -47.35
CA GLU A 417 29.97 4.78 -47.59
C GLU A 417 30.05 3.46 -48.36
N MET A 418 29.25 2.46 -47.99
CA MET A 418 29.15 1.20 -48.73
C MET A 418 28.73 1.43 -50.18
N LEU A 419 27.76 2.31 -50.44
CA LEU A 419 27.33 2.65 -51.80
C LEU A 419 28.45 3.32 -52.60
N VAL A 420 29.20 4.25 -52.00
CA VAL A 420 30.36 4.89 -52.65
C VAL A 420 31.43 3.86 -53.02
N TRP A 421 31.76 2.95 -52.11
CA TRP A 421 32.73 1.88 -52.37
C TRP A 421 32.26 0.91 -53.44
N THR A 422 30.97 0.55 -53.43
CA THR A 422 30.36 -0.31 -54.46
C THR A 422 30.44 0.35 -55.83
N ASN A 423 30.03 1.61 -55.95
CA ASN A 423 30.12 2.37 -57.20
C ASN A 423 31.56 2.50 -57.70
N ARG A 424 32.53 2.72 -56.80
CA ARG A 424 33.95 2.77 -57.17
C ARG A 424 34.44 1.43 -57.70
N TYR A 425 34.11 0.33 -57.02
CA TYR A 425 34.47 -1.01 -57.46
C TYR A 425 33.87 -1.31 -58.85
N ASP A 426 32.60 -0.98 -59.07
CA ASP A 426 31.93 -1.16 -60.35
C ASP A 426 32.61 -0.34 -61.46
N GLN A 427 32.96 0.91 -61.20
CA GLN A 427 33.72 1.75 -62.14
C GLN A 427 35.11 1.18 -62.45
N GLU A 428 35.82 0.68 -61.44
CA GLU A 428 37.11 0.01 -61.63
C GLU A 428 36.95 -1.26 -62.46
N MET A 429 35.90 -2.05 -62.23
CA MET A 429 35.55 -3.25 -63.02
C MET A 429 35.24 -2.90 -64.48
N GLU A 430 34.42 -1.87 -64.72
CA GLU A 430 34.13 -1.37 -66.07
C GLU A 430 35.39 -0.86 -66.77
N GLN A 431 36.28 -0.16 -66.06
CA GLN A 431 37.56 0.28 -66.62
C GLN A 431 38.45 -0.91 -66.98
N ARG A 432 38.59 -1.90 -66.10
CA ARG A 432 39.38 -3.11 -66.40
C ARG A 432 38.79 -3.90 -67.56
N GLN A 433 37.47 -3.98 -67.65
CA GLN A 433 36.79 -4.64 -68.77
C GLN A 433 37.09 -3.93 -70.09
N ARG A 434 37.04 -2.59 -70.11
CA ARG A 434 37.45 -1.78 -71.28
C ARG A 434 38.92 -2.02 -71.65
N ASP A 435 39.84 -1.99 -70.69
CA ASP A 435 41.26 -2.25 -70.94
C ASP A 435 41.48 -3.66 -71.53
N ILE A 436 40.75 -4.66 -71.04
CA ILE A 436 40.79 -6.03 -71.57
C ILE A 436 40.32 -6.05 -73.03
N ASP A 437 39.23 -5.36 -73.36
CA ASP A 437 38.68 -5.36 -74.72
C ASP A 437 39.56 -4.57 -75.69
N ASP A 438 40.17 -3.46 -75.25
CA ASP A 438 41.19 -2.73 -76.02
C ASP A 438 42.43 -3.61 -76.30
N LEU A 439 42.88 -4.39 -75.31
CA LEU A 439 43.99 -5.33 -75.49
C LEU A 439 43.61 -6.46 -76.45
N LYS A 440 42.39 -7.01 -76.37
CA LYS A 440 41.90 -8.01 -77.35
C LYS A 440 41.87 -7.43 -78.76
N ALA A 441 41.41 -6.18 -78.93
CA ALA A 441 41.40 -5.51 -80.23
C ALA A 441 42.82 -5.37 -80.81
N LYS A 442 43.79 -4.95 -79.99
CA LYS A 442 45.22 -4.89 -80.39
C LYS A 442 45.79 -6.26 -80.74
N VAL A 443 45.43 -7.31 -79.99
CA VAL A 443 45.86 -8.68 -80.30
C VAL A 443 45.29 -9.15 -81.64
N GLU A 444 44.03 -8.86 -81.93
CA GLU A 444 43.43 -9.21 -83.23
C GLU A 444 44.03 -8.40 -84.38
N GLU A 445 44.31 -7.10 -84.17
CA GLU A 445 45.04 -6.27 -85.13
C GLU A 445 46.44 -6.83 -85.45
N GLN A 446 47.22 -7.17 -84.41
CA GLN A 446 48.54 -7.80 -84.59
C GLN A 446 48.44 -9.17 -85.28
N LYS A 447 47.39 -9.93 -85.03
CA LYS A 447 47.15 -11.22 -85.67
C LYS A 447 46.84 -11.06 -87.15
N ILE A 448 46.07 -10.03 -87.53
CA ILE A 448 45.86 -9.66 -88.95
C ILE A 448 47.18 -9.24 -89.58
N GLU A 449 47.97 -8.38 -88.93
CA GLU A 449 49.29 -7.97 -89.44
C GLU A 449 50.23 -9.16 -89.65
N ILE A 450 50.27 -10.10 -88.69
CA ILE A 450 51.04 -11.34 -88.81
C ILE A 450 50.53 -12.18 -90.01
N GLN A 451 49.21 -12.31 -90.19
CA GLN A 451 48.64 -13.01 -91.34
C GLN A 451 49.04 -12.36 -92.67
N ASP A 452 48.98 -11.04 -92.78
CA ASP A 452 49.41 -10.30 -93.97
C ASP A 452 50.91 -10.50 -94.25
N LEU A 453 51.75 -10.48 -93.20
CA LEU A 453 53.18 -10.78 -93.33
C LEU A 453 53.44 -12.22 -93.79
N HIS A 454 52.63 -13.18 -93.34
CA HIS A 454 52.67 -14.56 -93.82
C HIS A 454 52.31 -14.65 -95.30
N ILE A 455 51.23 -13.99 -95.75
CA ILE A 455 50.85 -13.93 -97.16
C ILE A 455 51.98 -13.32 -97.99
N MET A 456 52.52 -12.17 -97.58
CA MET A 456 53.64 -11.50 -98.27
C MET A 456 54.90 -12.36 -98.33
N LYS A 457 55.17 -13.13 -97.26
CA LYS A 457 56.28 -14.10 -97.25
C LYS A 457 56.03 -15.20 -98.26
N ASP A 458 54.83 -15.78 -98.30
CA ASP A 458 54.48 -16.87 -99.21
C ASP A 458 54.50 -16.41 -100.68
N GLU A 459 54.01 -15.20 -100.97
CA GLU A 459 54.13 -14.57 -102.29
C GLU A 459 55.60 -14.38 -102.72
N ARG A 460 56.44 -13.83 -101.82
CA ARG A 460 57.88 -13.67 -102.10
C ARG A 460 58.57 -15.02 -102.27
N GLN A 461 58.21 -16.02 -101.47
CA GLN A 461 58.73 -17.37 -101.59
C GLN A 461 58.35 -17.97 -102.95
N ALA A 462 57.10 -17.81 -103.40
CA ALA A 462 56.67 -18.23 -104.72
C ALA A 462 57.45 -17.54 -105.85
N VAL A 463 57.75 -16.23 -105.73
CA VAL A 463 58.61 -15.52 -106.70
C VAL A 463 60.04 -16.07 -106.71
N ILE A 464 60.64 -16.32 -105.55
CA ILE A 464 61.99 -16.91 -105.44
C ILE A 464 61.99 -18.31 -106.07
N ASP A 465 61.00 -19.14 -105.76
CA ASP A 465 60.89 -20.50 -106.27
C ASP A 465 60.71 -20.50 -107.80
N ASN A 466 59.88 -19.58 -108.33
CA ASN A 466 59.73 -19.37 -109.78
C ASN A 466 61.05 -18.92 -110.43
N TYR A 467 61.78 -17.98 -109.81
CA TYR A 467 63.09 -17.54 -110.33
C TYR A 467 64.13 -18.67 -110.30
N LEU A 468 64.16 -19.47 -109.23
CA LEU A 468 65.03 -20.65 -109.14
C LEU A 468 64.66 -21.70 -110.19
N ALA A 469 63.37 -21.89 -110.47
CA ALA A 469 62.90 -22.77 -111.54
C ALA A 469 63.29 -22.24 -112.92
N ASP A 470 63.14 -20.94 -113.19
CA ASP A 470 63.58 -20.30 -114.43
C ASP A 470 65.10 -20.36 -114.60
N MET A 471 65.87 -20.14 -113.53
CA MET A 471 67.33 -20.28 -113.55
C MET A 471 67.75 -21.71 -113.89
N LYS A 472 67.08 -22.72 -113.30
CA LYS A 472 67.29 -24.12 -113.68
C LYS A 472 66.94 -24.36 -115.14
N ARG A 473 65.83 -23.81 -115.65
CA ARG A 473 65.46 -23.92 -117.06
C ARG A 473 66.50 -23.29 -117.97
N ILE A 474 67.01 -22.10 -117.64
CA ILE A 474 68.08 -21.41 -118.38
C ILE A 474 69.37 -22.23 -118.33
N GLU A 475 69.73 -22.81 -117.19
CA GLU A 475 70.90 -23.69 -117.08
C GLU A 475 70.75 -24.95 -117.94
N GLU A 476 69.56 -25.56 -117.98
CA GLU A 476 69.25 -26.71 -118.83
C GLU A 476 69.30 -26.35 -120.32
N GLU A 477 68.72 -25.21 -120.71
CA GLU A 477 68.82 -24.67 -122.07
C GLU A 477 70.28 -24.34 -122.44
N ALA A 478 71.06 -23.77 -121.52
CA ALA A 478 72.48 -23.50 -121.72
C ALA A 478 73.29 -24.79 -121.85
N LYS A 479 72.99 -25.83 -121.04
CA LYS A 479 73.57 -27.18 -121.18
C LYS A 479 73.21 -27.78 -122.53
N TYR A 480 71.97 -27.63 -122.98
CA TYR A 480 71.51 -28.09 -124.29
C TYR A 480 72.19 -27.34 -125.44
N GLN A 481 72.31 -26.01 -125.36
CA GLN A 481 73.06 -25.22 -126.34
C GLN A 481 74.55 -25.55 -126.32
N ALA A 482 75.15 -25.79 -125.16
CA ALA A 482 76.54 -26.24 -125.06
C ALA A 482 76.73 -27.60 -125.72
N LEU A 483 75.78 -28.53 -125.57
CA LEU A 483 75.76 -29.81 -126.29
C LEU A 483 75.63 -29.60 -127.81
N LEU A 484 74.74 -28.72 -128.26
CA LEU A 484 74.60 -28.37 -129.68
C LEU A 484 75.87 -27.73 -130.25
N HIS A 485 76.47 -26.79 -129.53
CA HIS A 485 77.75 -26.18 -129.90
C HIS A 485 78.88 -27.19 -129.90
N HIS A 486 78.90 -28.12 -128.94
CA HIS A 486 79.86 -29.21 -128.90
C HIS A 486 79.69 -30.13 -130.11
N ALA A 487 78.47 -30.55 -130.43
CA ALA A 487 78.15 -31.34 -131.61
C ALA A 487 78.52 -30.60 -132.90
N ALA A 488 78.19 -29.31 -133.02
CA ALA A 488 78.58 -28.47 -134.13
C ALA A 488 80.11 -28.36 -134.25
N THR A 489 80.82 -28.24 -133.12
CA THR A 489 82.29 -28.22 -133.09
C THR A 489 82.88 -29.56 -133.53
N VAL A 490 82.29 -30.69 -133.12
CA VAL A 490 82.68 -32.03 -133.56
C VAL A 490 82.44 -32.20 -135.05
N ILE A 491 81.30 -31.76 -135.58
CA ILE A 491 81.00 -31.76 -137.02
C ILE A 491 81.99 -30.88 -137.78
N GLN A 492 82.24 -29.65 -137.31
CA GLN A 492 83.23 -28.74 -137.91
C GLN A 492 84.64 -29.33 -137.85
N ALA A 493 85.02 -29.99 -136.77
CA ALA A 493 86.31 -30.65 -136.63
C ALA A 493 86.42 -31.89 -137.53
N ALA A 494 85.33 -32.64 -137.73
CA ALA A 494 85.26 -33.76 -138.66
C ALA A 494 85.40 -33.28 -140.11
N ILE A 495 84.70 -32.22 -140.50
CA ILE A 495 84.78 -31.61 -141.84
C ILE A 495 86.16 -30.98 -142.06
N ARG A 496 86.70 -30.21 -141.10
CA ARG A 496 88.06 -29.66 -141.19
C ARG A 496 89.10 -30.76 -141.23
N GLY A 497 88.93 -31.83 -140.45
CA GLY A 497 89.81 -33.00 -140.48
C GLY A 497 89.73 -33.76 -141.80
N TYR A 498 88.54 -33.86 -142.40
CA TYR A 498 88.34 -34.42 -143.74
C TYR A 498 89.02 -33.56 -144.81
N LEU A 499 88.83 -32.23 -144.77
CA LEU A 499 89.50 -31.26 -145.65
C LEU A 499 91.03 -31.33 -145.54
N VAL A 500 91.57 -31.45 -144.32
CA VAL A 500 93.02 -31.59 -144.07
C VAL A 500 93.55 -32.94 -144.55
N ARG A 501 92.79 -34.03 -144.43
CA ARG A 501 93.21 -35.38 -144.87
C ARG A 501 93.14 -35.55 -146.38
N HIS A 502 92.24 -34.85 -147.05
CA HIS A 502 92.09 -34.89 -148.51
C HIS A 502 92.75 -33.70 -149.22
N GLU A 503 93.54 -32.90 -148.49
CA GLU A 503 94.38 -31.81 -149.04
C GLU A 503 93.59 -30.82 -149.92
N LEU A 504 92.30 -30.61 -149.59
CA LEU A 504 91.40 -29.73 -150.32
C LEU A 504 91.48 -28.30 -149.75
N GLY A 505 91.82 -27.34 -150.62
CA GLY A 505 91.87 -25.91 -150.30
C GLY A 505 93.21 -25.42 -149.73
N GLU A 506 93.18 -24.39 -148.89
CA GLU A 506 94.34 -23.63 -148.37
C GLU A 506 95.31 -24.44 -147.46
N TYR A 507 95.16 -25.77 -147.37
CA TYR A 507 95.84 -26.63 -146.40
C TYR A 507 97.00 -27.48 -146.96
N THR A 508 97.36 -27.33 -148.23
CA THR A 508 98.41 -28.12 -148.93
C THR A 508 99.81 -28.09 -148.29
N ASN A 509 100.10 -27.17 -147.37
CA ASN A 509 101.42 -27.05 -146.73
C ASN A 509 101.40 -27.09 -145.19
N LEU A 510 100.30 -27.53 -144.57
CA LEU A 510 100.12 -27.45 -143.12
C LEU A 510 101.05 -28.39 -142.33
N ARG A 511 101.38 -29.57 -142.90
CA ARG A 511 102.32 -30.53 -142.28
C ARG A 511 103.73 -29.93 -142.11
N ALA A 512 104.19 -29.10 -143.04
CA ALA A 512 105.47 -28.42 -142.94
C ALA A 512 105.46 -27.32 -141.85
N ARG A 513 104.34 -26.60 -141.72
CA ARG A 513 104.18 -25.50 -140.74
C ARG A 513 104.08 -26.00 -139.30
N LEU A 514 103.43 -27.15 -139.06
CA LEU A 514 103.35 -27.79 -137.74
C LEU A 514 104.71 -28.31 -137.25
N ARG A 515 105.58 -28.83 -138.15
CA ARG A 515 106.97 -29.19 -137.78
C ARG A 515 107.78 -27.96 -137.35
N LYS A 516 107.53 -26.78 -137.93
CA LYS A 516 108.17 -25.50 -137.53
C LYS A 516 107.68 -25.00 -136.16
N ARG A 517 106.38 -25.15 -135.85
CA ARG A 517 105.80 -24.78 -134.54
C ARG A 517 106.23 -25.72 -133.39
N LYS A 518 106.40 -27.03 -133.64
CA LYS A 518 106.90 -27.98 -132.63
C LYS A 518 108.35 -27.69 -132.20
N ARG A 519 109.22 -27.22 -133.12
CA ARG A 519 110.58 -26.75 -132.77
C ARG A 519 110.57 -25.46 -131.94
N LEU A 520 109.67 -24.51 -132.23
CA LEU A 520 109.56 -23.26 -131.48
C LEU A 520 108.92 -23.42 -130.08
N ALA A 521 107.98 -24.36 -129.91
CA ALA A 521 107.40 -24.67 -128.61
C ALA A 521 108.39 -25.41 -127.67
N ALA A 522 109.26 -26.27 -128.22
CA ALA A 522 110.33 -26.92 -127.45
C ALA A 522 111.40 -25.92 -126.98
N ALA A 523 111.71 -24.89 -127.77
CA ALA A 523 112.63 -23.81 -127.38
C ALA A 523 112.05 -22.91 -126.27
N ARG A 524 110.74 -22.61 -126.28
CA ARG A 524 110.09 -21.83 -125.21
C ARG A 524 109.96 -22.61 -123.90
N ARG A 525 109.67 -23.92 -123.94
CA ARG A 525 109.65 -24.76 -122.73
C ARG A 525 111.02 -24.91 -122.06
N LYS A 526 112.12 -24.91 -122.83
CA LYS A 526 113.49 -24.97 -122.27
C LYS A 526 113.92 -23.65 -121.60
N LYS A 527 113.56 -22.50 -122.20
CA LYS A 527 113.80 -21.17 -121.59
C LYS A 527 113.02 -20.93 -120.30
N LEU A 528 111.72 -21.29 -120.25
CA LEU A 528 110.90 -21.13 -119.04
C LEU A 528 111.38 -22.00 -117.86
N LEU A 529 111.92 -23.20 -118.14
CA LEU A 529 112.49 -24.09 -117.10
C LEU A 529 113.85 -23.63 -116.58
N GLU A 530 114.66 -22.94 -117.39
CA GLU A 530 115.91 -22.29 -116.94
C GLU A 530 115.64 -20.99 -116.16
N GLU A 531 114.62 -20.22 -116.54
CA GLU A 531 114.20 -19.01 -115.81
C GLU A 531 113.55 -19.35 -114.45
N GLN A 532 112.73 -20.41 -114.37
CA GLN A 532 112.18 -20.88 -113.08
C GLN A 532 113.25 -21.42 -112.13
N LYS A 533 114.27 -22.15 -112.63
CA LYS A 533 115.39 -22.61 -111.78
C LYS A 533 116.27 -21.46 -111.26
N LYS A 534 116.49 -20.41 -112.04
CA LYS A 534 117.24 -19.22 -111.59
C LYS A 534 116.46 -18.39 -110.56
N LEU A 535 115.13 -18.24 -110.74
CA LEU A 535 114.27 -17.57 -109.76
C LEU A 535 114.19 -18.35 -108.42
N GLU A 536 114.09 -19.69 -108.47
CA GLU A 536 114.09 -20.54 -107.27
C GLU A 536 115.45 -20.56 -106.55
N GLU A 537 116.58 -20.51 -107.27
CA GLU A 537 117.92 -20.38 -106.66
C GLU A 537 118.18 -18.98 -106.05
N GLU A 538 117.68 -17.90 -106.68
CA GLU A 538 117.77 -16.53 -106.15
C GLU A 538 116.85 -16.30 -104.95
N GLU A 539 115.63 -16.87 -104.94
CA GLU A 539 114.74 -16.83 -103.78
C GLU A 539 115.30 -17.65 -102.61
N MET A 540 115.93 -18.81 -102.84
CA MET A 540 116.61 -19.60 -101.80
C MET A 540 117.86 -18.91 -101.23
N LYS A 541 118.56 -18.09 -102.02
CA LYS A 541 119.66 -17.23 -101.54
C LYS A 541 119.15 -16.07 -100.69
N LYS A 542 118.08 -15.39 -101.14
CA LYS A 542 117.42 -14.29 -100.40
C LYS A 542 116.77 -14.77 -99.10
N LEU A 543 116.24 -15.99 -99.05
CA LEU A 543 115.62 -16.59 -97.85
C LEU A 543 116.65 -17.04 -96.79
N LYS A 544 117.86 -17.48 -97.22
CA LYS A 544 118.99 -17.77 -96.31
C LYS A 544 119.63 -16.51 -95.74
N ASP A 545 119.72 -15.44 -96.53
CA ASP A 545 120.21 -14.13 -96.11
C ASP A 545 119.21 -13.34 -95.21
N ALA A 546 117.91 -13.56 -95.39
CA ALA A 546 116.87 -13.02 -94.52
C ALA A 546 116.82 -13.73 -93.14
N ARG A 547 117.16 -15.02 -93.07
CA ARG A 547 117.28 -15.79 -91.81
C ARG A 547 118.53 -15.45 -90.98
N LEU A 548 119.61 -14.93 -91.58
CA LEU A 548 120.79 -14.46 -90.83
C LEU A 548 120.63 -13.01 -90.33
N ARG A 549 119.96 -12.14 -91.09
CA ARG A 549 119.68 -10.74 -90.67
C ARG A 549 118.55 -10.62 -89.64
N GLY A 550 117.63 -11.60 -89.59
CA GLY A 550 116.57 -11.69 -88.58
C GLY A 550 117.02 -12.12 -87.16
N ARG A 551 118.20 -12.75 -87.01
CA ARG A 551 118.73 -13.15 -85.68
C ARG A 551 119.61 -12.09 -84.99
N ILE A 552 119.93 -10.99 -85.67
CA ILE A 552 120.70 -9.86 -85.09
C ILE A 552 119.78 -8.68 -84.70
N LYS A 553 118.59 -8.56 -85.30
CA LYS A 553 117.64 -7.46 -85.03
C LYS A 553 116.72 -7.69 -83.83
N LEU A 554 116.60 -8.93 -83.32
CA LEU A 554 115.92 -9.26 -82.05
C LEU A 554 116.81 -9.13 -80.80
N ARG A 555 118.07 -8.67 -80.93
CA ARG A 555 118.97 -8.39 -79.79
C ARG A 555 119.34 -6.89 -79.62
N TRP A 556 118.87 -6.01 -80.51
CA TRP A 556 119.10 -4.55 -80.40
C TRP A 556 117.86 -3.75 -79.96
N LEU A 557 116.66 -4.35 -79.97
CA LEU A 557 115.42 -3.73 -79.48
C LEU A 557 115.27 -3.80 -77.93
N HIS A 558 116.36 -4.06 -77.19
CA HIS A 558 116.32 -4.19 -75.74
C HIS A 558 117.36 -3.32 -74.98
N ARG A 559 118.00 -2.35 -75.64
CA ARG A 559 118.91 -1.40 -74.96
C ARG A 559 118.81 0.01 -75.53
N LEU A 560 118.24 0.87 -74.69
CA LEU A 560 118.33 2.34 -74.67
C LEU A 560 117.56 3.06 -75.77
N HIS A 561 116.83 4.14 -75.52
CA HIS A 561 116.50 4.93 -74.33
C HIS A 561 115.42 5.90 -74.89
N ILE A 562 114.31 6.18 -74.22
CA ILE A 562 114.23 7.28 -73.25
C ILE A 562 114.69 8.63 -73.85
N HIS A 563 113.79 9.61 -73.74
CA HIS A 563 113.87 11.06 -74.03
C HIS A 563 113.67 11.49 -75.51
N GLN A 564 112.46 11.96 -75.86
CA GLN A 564 111.91 13.34 -75.68
C GLN A 564 112.44 14.27 -76.82
N ILE A 565 111.68 15.15 -77.48
CA ILE A 565 110.63 16.07 -77.01
C ILE A 565 110.08 16.85 -78.26
N VAL A 566 108.79 17.25 -78.21
CA VAL A 566 108.25 18.58 -78.66
C VAL A 566 107.86 18.85 -80.15
N PHE A 567 106.55 19.14 -80.28
CA PHE A 567 105.87 20.24 -81.02
C PHE A 567 105.73 20.23 -82.56
N PHE A 568 104.46 20.24 -83.02
CA PHE A 568 103.73 21.33 -83.75
C PHE A 568 104.07 21.36 -85.26
N GLU A 569 103.19 21.63 -86.23
CA GLU A 569 101.88 22.29 -86.29
C GLU A 569 101.29 22.08 -87.72
N ARG A 570 100.02 22.45 -87.89
CA ARG A 570 99.26 22.80 -89.13
C ARG A 570 98.42 21.73 -89.86
N GLY A 571 97.09 21.89 -89.72
CA GLY A 571 96.04 21.40 -90.63
C GLY A 571 95.95 22.23 -91.94
N PRO A 572 94.78 22.39 -92.62
CA PRO A 572 93.40 22.33 -92.09
C PRO A 572 92.31 21.67 -92.99
N SER A 573 91.09 21.66 -92.43
CA SER A 573 89.77 21.96 -93.05
C SER A 573 88.80 20.88 -93.59
N ILE A 574 87.71 20.73 -92.81
CA ILE A 574 86.27 20.86 -93.16
C ILE A 574 85.65 19.84 -94.14
N SER A 575 84.75 18.96 -93.66
CA SER A 575 83.29 19.22 -93.59
C SER A 575 82.42 17.97 -93.35
N LYS A 576 81.40 18.17 -92.50
CA LYS A 576 80.06 17.56 -92.45
C LYS A 576 79.81 16.20 -91.76
N MET A 577 79.23 16.35 -90.56
CA MET A 577 77.95 15.81 -90.09
C MET A 577 77.76 14.28 -90.07
N LEU A 578 77.65 13.71 -88.87
CA LEU A 578 76.43 13.04 -88.40
C LEU A 578 76.55 12.71 -86.89
N THR A 579 75.38 12.76 -86.26
CA THR A 579 75.13 13.07 -84.85
C THR A 579 74.92 11.85 -83.96
N MET A 580 75.36 12.01 -82.71
CA MET A 580 74.73 11.58 -81.45
C MET A 580 74.38 10.10 -81.21
N ARG A 581 75.19 9.46 -80.37
CA ARG A 581 74.75 8.53 -79.31
C ARG A 581 75.82 8.48 -78.24
N ASP A 582 75.45 8.82 -77.01
CA ASP A 582 75.99 8.29 -75.75
C ASP A 582 75.49 9.19 -74.60
N TYR A 583 74.91 8.60 -73.55
CA TYR A 583 75.27 8.87 -72.15
C TYR A 583 74.47 7.97 -71.20
N GLN A 584 75.12 6.89 -70.75
CA GLN A 584 74.87 6.24 -69.45
C GLN A 584 76.16 6.34 -68.61
N ARG A 585 76.03 6.78 -67.36
CA ARG A 585 76.95 6.56 -66.20
C ARG A 585 76.05 6.67 -64.96
N GLY A 586 75.89 5.65 -64.10
CA GLY A 586 76.85 5.17 -63.08
C GLY A 586 76.70 6.02 -61.80
N ARG A 587 76.63 5.54 -60.55
CA ARG A 587 77.04 4.30 -59.88
C ARG A 587 76.53 4.29 -58.41
N PHE A 588 76.29 3.09 -57.87
CA PHE A 588 76.64 2.49 -56.55
C PHE A 588 76.42 3.11 -55.15
N SER A 589 76.07 2.17 -54.24
CA SER A 589 76.34 2.01 -52.78
C SER A 589 75.49 2.81 -51.80
N GLU A 590 75.15 2.38 -50.57
CA GLU A 590 74.96 1.11 -49.82
C GLU A 590 74.63 1.60 -48.37
N ILE A 591 74.00 0.77 -47.53
CA ILE A 591 74.18 0.72 -46.04
C ILE A 591 73.36 1.66 -45.09
N ILE A 592 72.51 0.99 -44.27
CA ILE A 592 72.20 1.15 -42.81
C ILE A 592 71.12 2.15 -42.28
N PHE A 593 70.05 1.55 -41.72
CA PHE A 593 69.41 1.76 -40.39
C PHE A 593 69.70 3.06 -39.58
N ARG A 594 68.65 3.86 -39.30
CA ARG A 594 68.32 4.36 -37.94
C ARG A 594 67.03 5.19 -37.85
N ASP A 595 66.30 4.91 -36.78
CA ASP A 595 65.24 5.63 -36.07
C ASP A 595 65.08 7.15 -36.23
N ARG A 596 63.80 7.58 -36.24
CA ARG A 596 63.17 8.66 -35.44
C ARG A 596 61.70 8.79 -35.90
N ILE A 597 60.68 8.34 -35.17
CA ILE A 597 60.01 8.96 -34.01
C ILE A 597 60.01 10.50 -34.04
N THR A 598 58.92 11.06 -34.56
CA THR A 598 58.24 12.30 -34.15
C THR A 598 56.77 12.13 -34.56
N LYS A 599 55.83 11.77 -33.69
CA LYS A 599 55.10 12.55 -32.67
C LYS A 599 54.30 13.75 -33.24
N PHE A 600 52.98 13.68 -32.98
CA PHE A 600 51.94 14.74 -32.94
C PHE A 600 51.43 15.35 -34.25
N GLU A 601 50.21 14.97 -34.65
CA GLU A 601 49.00 15.81 -34.52
C GLU A 601 47.76 14.97 -34.83
N ILE A 602 46.94 14.71 -33.80
CA ILE A 602 45.58 14.20 -33.92
C ILE A 602 44.69 15.43 -33.86
N VAL A 603 44.08 15.78 -34.99
CA VAL A 603 42.96 16.73 -35.06
C VAL A 603 41.71 15.95 -34.66
N GLY A 604 41.39 16.00 -33.36
CA GLY A 604 40.09 15.60 -32.83
C GLY A 604 39.28 16.86 -32.57
N LEU A 605 38.33 17.16 -33.46
CA LEU A 605 37.27 18.13 -33.25
C LEU A 605 36.18 17.44 -32.42
N THR A 606 36.04 17.84 -31.16
CA THR A 606 34.84 17.61 -30.36
C THR A 606 34.43 18.98 -29.80
N ASP A 607 33.53 19.63 -30.52
CA ASP A 607 32.77 20.76 -29.98
C ASP A 607 31.49 20.19 -29.36
N THR A 608 31.48 20.10 -28.03
CA THR A 608 30.25 20.05 -27.24
C THR A 608 30.14 21.38 -26.49
N GLU A 609 29.46 22.35 -27.10
CA GLU A 609 29.01 23.56 -26.42
C GLU A 609 27.68 23.26 -25.72
N THR A 610 27.77 23.12 -24.41
CA THR A 610 26.69 23.37 -23.47
C THR A 610 26.48 24.88 -23.32
N THR A 611 25.29 25.40 -23.64
CA THR A 611 24.72 26.59 -22.96
C THR A 611 23.20 26.70 -23.16
N ASN A 612 22.52 26.78 -22.02
CA ASN A 612 21.18 27.33 -21.70
C ASN A 612 19.91 26.70 -22.28
#